data_AF-A0A1Y4HIL4-F1
#
_entry.id   AF-A0A1Y4HIL4-F1
#
_cell.length_a   1.000
_cell.length_b   1.000
_cell.length_c   1.000
_cell.angle_alpha   90.00
_cell.angle_beta   90.00
_cell.angle_gamma   90.00
#
_symmetry.space_group_name_H-M   'P 1'
#
loop_
_entity.id
_entity.type
_entity.pdbx_description
1 polymer ?
#
loop_
_entity_poly.entity_id
_entity_poly.type
_entity_poly.pdbx_seq_one_letter_code
_entity_poly.pdbx_strand_id
1 'polypeptide(L)'
;MNVKLVFADRIESWDTRADGSATTSHAALEVHGNQLVLWSALDFDEGYSESGEPEKRRRERGTPRAVLALDGETPETIPGFLEVAGERYGLLRFDVDGETLWQREEPYGDDGEVLDDDG
;
A
#
# COMPACT_ATOMS: atom_id res chain seq x y z
N MET A 1 1.70 8.33 -3.99
CA MET A 1 1.62 6.99 -3.38
C MET A 1 1.59 5.94 -4.47
N ASN A 2 2.64 5.14 -4.52
CA ASN A 2 2.77 3.94 -5.31
C ASN A 2 2.60 2.71 -4.40
N VAL A 3 1.81 1.73 -4.80
CA VAL A 3 1.60 0.49 -4.05
C VAL A 3 1.97 -0.68 -4.95
N LYS A 4 2.78 -1.62 -4.46
CA LYS A 4 3.21 -2.80 -5.20
C LYS A 4 2.98 -4.08 -4.39
N LEU A 5 2.41 -5.07 -5.05
CA LEU A 5 2.17 -6.41 -4.52
C LEU A 5 2.99 -7.40 -5.35
N VAL A 6 3.77 -8.23 -4.68
CA VAL A 6 4.57 -9.28 -5.31
C VAL A 6 4.04 -10.63 -4.88
N PHE A 7 3.60 -11.41 -5.86
CA PHE A 7 3.24 -12.82 -5.73
C PHE A 7 4.27 -13.68 -6.45
N ALA A 8 4.22 -14.99 -6.26
CA ALA A 8 5.13 -15.91 -6.95
C ALA A 8 4.93 -15.93 -8.48
N ASP A 9 3.69 -15.75 -8.93
CA ASP A 9 3.28 -15.83 -10.33
C ASP A 9 3.07 -14.46 -11.00
N ARG A 10 2.92 -13.38 -10.22
CA ARG A 10 2.63 -12.04 -10.75
C ARG A 10 3.10 -10.91 -9.86
N ILE A 11 3.24 -9.73 -10.46
CA ILE A 11 3.49 -8.47 -9.76
C ILE A 11 2.40 -7.48 -10.19
N GLU A 12 1.77 -6.84 -9.21
CA GLU A 12 0.72 -5.84 -9.43
C GLU A 12 1.17 -4.51 -8.82
N SER A 13 0.88 -3.41 -9.50
CA SER A 13 1.18 -2.07 -9.00
C SER A 13 0.11 -1.06 -9.32
N TRP A 14 -0.07 -0.12 -8.39
CA TRP A 14 -0.98 1.01 -8.50
C TRP A 14 -0.23 2.29 -8.18
N ASP A 15 -0.54 3.34 -8.91
CA ASP A 15 0.04 4.65 -8.70
C ASP A 15 -1.06 5.69 -8.58
N THR A 16 -0.98 6.52 -7.53
CA THR A 16 -1.86 7.67 -7.38
C THR A 16 -1.30 8.84 -8.17
N ARG A 17 -2.11 9.36 -9.09
CA ARG A 17 -1.75 10.51 -9.90
C ARG A 17 -1.34 11.68 -9.01
N ALA A 18 -0.14 12.19 -9.24
CA ALA A 18 0.23 13.54 -8.84
C ALA A 18 -0.02 14.49 -10.03
N ASP A 19 -0.57 15.67 -9.76
CA ASP A 19 -0.66 16.75 -10.73
C ASP A 19 0.17 17.93 -10.22
N GLY A 20 1.18 18.35 -11.00
CA GLY A 20 2.08 19.43 -10.60
C GLY A 20 1.41 20.80 -10.50
N SER A 21 0.16 20.92 -10.97
CA SER A 21 -0.67 22.10 -10.77
C SER A 21 -1.55 22.04 -9.52
N ALA A 22 -1.62 20.88 -8.85
CA ALA A 22 -2.34 20.76 -7.58
C ALA A 22 -1.53 21.43 -6.46
N THR A 23 -2.23 22.20 -5.63
CA THR A 23 -1.66 22.79 -4.41
C THR A 23 -1.36 21.70 -3.39
N THR A 24 -2.22 20.68 -3.30
CA THR A 24 -2.00 19.54 -2.42
C THR A 24 -2.50 18.27 -3.07
N SER A 25 -1.72 17.20 -2.92
CA SER A 25 -2.16 15.84 -3.24
C SER A 25 -2.29 15.03 -1.96
N HIS A 26 -3.36 14.25 -1.88
CA HIS A 26 -3.65 13.38 -0.74
C HIS A 26 -3.86 11.96 -1.25
N ALA A 27 -3.16 10.99 -0.67
CA ALA A 27 -3.38 9.58 -0.94
C ALA A 27 -3.44 8.83 0.39
N ALA A 28 -4.33 7.84 0.47
CA ALA A 28 -4.50 7.01 1.65
C ALA A 28 -4.68 5.56 1.24
N LEU A 29 -4.09 4.67 2.01
CA LEU A 29 -4.28 3.22 1.91
C LEU A 29 -4.95 2.76 3.19
N GLU A 30 -6.13 2.14 3.07
CA GLU A 30 -6.96 1.80 4.22
C GLU A 30 -7.54 0.40 4.07
N VAL A 31 -7.75 -0.27 5.20
CA VAL A 31 -8.58 -1.49 5.22
C VAL A 31 -10.05 -1.05 5.26
N HIS A 32 -10.83 -1.54 4.31
CA HIS A 32 -12.27 -1.28 4.23
C HIS A 32 -13.02 -2.60 4.05
N GLY A 33 -13.53 -3.14 5.16
CA GLY A 33 -14.11 -4.48 5.18
C GLY A 33 -13.05 -5.51 4.80
N ASN A 34 -13.31 -6.30 3.76
CA ASN A 34 -12.42 -7.34 3.28
C ASN A 34 -11.40 -6.88 2.21
N GLN A 35 -11.26 -5.57 2.02
CA GLN A 35 -10.45 -4.99 0.96
C GLN A 35 -9.38 -4.06 1.51
N LEU A 36 -8.21 -4.08 0.89
CA LEU A 36 -7.22 -3.02 1.00
C LEU A 36 -7.50 -2.03 -0.12
N VAL A 37 -7.85 -0.80 0.23
CA VAL A 37 -8.36 0.21 -0.70
C VAL A 37 -7.44 1.41 -0.76
N LEU A 38 -7.05 1.77 -1.98
CA LEU A 38 -6.29 2.96 -2.29
C LEU A 38 -7.21 4.11 -2.67
N TRP A 39 -7.08 5.22 -1.96
CA TRP A 39 -7.79 6.48 -2.17
C TRP A 39 -6.82 7.56 -2.64
N SER A 40 -7.32 8.47 -3.47
CA SER A 40 -6.59 9.69 -3.81
C SER A 40 -7.51 10.90 -3.96
N ALA A 41 -6.99 12.08 -3.69
CA ALA A 41 -7.61 13.36 -3.97
C ALA A 41 -6.55 14.41 -4.30
N LEU A 42 -6.94 15.39 -5.11
CA LEU A 42 -6.14 16.56 -5.46
C LEU A 42 -6.93 17.82 -5.10
N ASP A 43 -6.28 18.75 -4.45
CA ASP A 43 -6.83 20.05 -4.08
C ASP A 43 -6.05 21.15 -4.83
N PHE A 44 -6.78 22.05 -5.46
CA PHE A 44 -6.27 23.14 -6.29
C PHE A 44 -6.78 24.47 -5.75
N ASP A 45 -5.85 25.40 -5.51
CA ASP A 45 -6.14 26.78 -5.12
C ASP A 45 -5.76 27.72 -6.27
N GLU A 46 -6.73 28.41 -6.87
CA GLU A 46 -6.45 29.43 -7.89
C GLU A 46 -6.32 30.81 -7.24
N GLY A 47 -5.10 31.14 -6.79
CA GLY A 47 -4.80 32.45 -6.21
C GLY A 47 -5.20 32.58 -4.74
N TYR A 48 -4.60 33.55 -4.07
CA TYR A 48 -4.84 33.85 -2.67
C TYR A 48 -5.16 35.33 -2.51
N SER A 49 -6.17 35.62 -1.72
CA SER A 49 -6.50 36.99 -1.30
C SER A 49 -5.36 37.59 -0.48
N GLU A 50 -5.37 38.91 -0.28
CA GLU A 50 -4.40 39.61 0.59
C GLU A 50 -4.43 39.11 2.04
N SER A 51 -5.51 38.43 2.46
CA SER A 51 -5.64 37.78 3.78
C SER A 51 -5.14 36.34 3.82
N GLY A 52 -4.63 35.82 2.69
CA GLY A 52 -4.09 34.46 2.58
C GLY A 52 -5.12 33.35 2.37
N GLU A 53 -6.39 33.70 2.16
CA GLU A 53 -7.44 32.70 1.84
C GLU A 53 -7.49 32.42 0.34
N PRO A 54 -7.65 31.16 -0.09
CA PRO A 54 -7.73 30.80 -1.50
C PRO A 54 -9.02 31.37 -2.11
N GLU A 55 -8.87 32.08 -3.23
CA GLU A 55 -9.99 32.77 -3.88
C GLU A 55 -10.94 31.79 -4.58
N LYS A 56 -10.40 30.69 -5.09
CA LYS A 56 -11.17 29.56 -5.62
C LYS A 56 -10.53 28.24 -5.23
N ARG A 57 -11.37 27.29 -4.86
CA ARG A 57 -10.99 25.92 -4.52
C ARG A 57 -11.66 24.94 -5.45
N ARG A 58 -10.87 24.06 -6.05
CA ARG A 58 -11.35 22.88 -6.76
C ARG A 58 -10.76 21.65 -6.09
N ARG A 59 -11.60 20.66 -5.84
CA ARG A 59 -11.17 19.36 -5.33
C ARG A 59 -11.56 18.27 -6.32
N GLU A 60 -10.58 17.46 -6.70
CA GLU A 60 -10.80 16.23 -7.46
C GLU A 60 -10.62 15.04 -6.54
N ARG A 61 -11.57 14.11 -6.55
CA ARG A 61 -11.45 12.85 -5.83
C ARG A 61 -11.24 11.73 -6.84
N GLY A 62 -10.19 10.95 -6.63
CA GLY A 62 -10.02 9.69 -7.33
C GLY A 62 -11.14 8.72 -6.98
N THR A 63 -11.38 7.74 -7.85
CA THR A 63 -12.27 6.63 -7.52
C THR A 63 -11.50 5.65 -6.62
N PRO A 64 -12.01 5.30 -5.42
CA PRO A 64 -11.39 4.27 -4.60
C PRO A 64 -11.14 3.00 -5.38
N ARG A 65 -9.97 2.41 -5.18
CA ARG A 65 -9.59 1.18 -5.87
C ARG A 65 -9.17 0.12 -4.85
N ALA A 66 -9.88 -1.00 -4.82
CA ALA A 66 -9.42 -2.18 -4.12
C ALA A 66 -8.16 -2.71 -4.83
N VAL A 67 -7.04 -2.74 -4.11
CA VAL A 67 -5.75 -3.26 -4.59
C VAL A 67 -5.58 -4.72 -4.19
N LEU A 68 -6.27 -5.16 -3.14
CA LEU A 68 -6.34 -6.55 -2.73
C LEU A 68 -7.66 -6.82 -2.01
N ALA A 69 -8.20 -8.02 -2.13
CA ALA A 69 -9.40 -8.47 -1.43
C ALA A 69 -9.15 -9.87 -0.83
N LEU A 70 -9.63 -10.08 0.38
CA LEU A 70 -9.56 -11.36 1.09
C LEU A 70 -10.98 -11.95 1.20
N ASP A 71 -11.07 -13.27 1.29
CA ASP A 71 -12.31 -13.97 1.60
C ASP A 71 -12.38 -14.27 3.10
N GLY A 72 -13.55 -14.01 3.71
CA GLY A 72 -13.82 -14.34 5.10
C GLY A 72 -13.41 -13.25 6.11
N GLU A 73 -13.15 -13.68 7.35
CA GLU A 73 -12.86 -12.78 8.47
C GLU A 73 -11.63 -11.93 8.18
N THR A 74 -11.81 -10.61 8.24
CA THR A 74 -10.81 -9.65 7.77
C THR A 74 -10.18 -8.92 8.95
N PRO A 75 -8.84 -8.87 9.03
CA PRO A 75 -8.14 -8.05 10.01
C PRO A 75 -8.46 -6.58 9.81
N GLU A 76 -8.66 -5.82 10.89
CA GLU A 76 -8.94 -4.38 10.84
C GLU A 76 -7.67 -3.53 10.65
N THR A 77 -6.49 -4.15 10.74
CA THR A 77 -5.19 -3.48 10.62
C THR A 77 -4.49 -3.88 9.33
N ILE A 78 -3.75 -2.94 8.73
CA ILE A 78 -2.97 -3.21 7.52
C ILE A 78 -1.96 -4.34 7.75
N PRO A 79 -1.16 -4.39 8.84
CA PRO A 79 -0.24 -5.51 9.07
C PRO A 79 -0.97 -6.85 9.12
N GLY A 80 -2.05 -6.96 9.90
CA GLY A 80 -2.82 -8.21 9.97
C GLY A 80 -3.40 -8.61 8.62
N PHE A 81 -3.88 -7.65 7.84
CA PHE A 81 -4.39 -7.89 6.49
C PHE A 81 -3.30 -8.49 5.58
N LEU A 82 -2.08 -7.94 5.66
CA LEU A 82 -0.94 -8.41 4.87
C LEU A 82 -0.45 -9.79 5.32
N GLU A 83 -0.50 -10.12 6.62
CA GLU A 83 -0.23 -11.47 7.12
C GLU A 83 -1.20 -12.49 6.50
N VAL A 84 -2.51 -12.21 6.56
CA VAL A 84 -3.53 -13.11 5.99
C VAL A 84 -3.39 -13.23 4.47
N ALA A 85 -3.07 -12.11 3.78
CA ALA A 85 -2.76 -12.12 2.35
C ALA A 85 -1.54 -12.99 2.04
N GLY A 86 -0.52 -12.91 2.89
CA GLY A 86 0.64 -13.79 2.88
C GLY A 86 0.20 -15.23 2.97
N GLU A 87 -0.35 -15.66 4.10
CA GLU A 87 -0.69 -17.05 4.40
C GLU A 87 -1.64 -17.69 3.36
N ARG A 88 -2.70 -16.97 2.96
CA ARG A 88 -3.80 -17.55 2.17
C ARG A 88 -3.71 -17.28 0.68
N TYR A 89 -3.14 -16.15 0.27
CA TYR A 89 -3.15 -15.68 -1.12
C TYR A 89 -1.78 -15.65 -1.78
N GLY A 90 -0.73 -16.09 -1.08
CA GLY A 90 0.59 -16.20 -1.69
C GLY A 90 1.32 -14.87 -1.84
N LEU A 91 0.91 -13.82 -1.11
CA LEU A 91 1.64 -12.56 -1.10
C LEU A 91 3.05 -12.81 -0.53
N LEU A 92 4.06 -12.37 -1.27
CA LEU A 92 5.47 -12.51 -0.89
C LEU A 92 6.04 -11.19 -0.37
N ARG A 93 5.61 -10.07 -0.97
CA ARG A 93 6.08 -8.73 -0.58
C ARG A 93 5.05 -7.66 -0.88
N PHE A 94 5.01 -6.65 -0.02
CA PHE A 94 4.20 -5.46 -0.15
C PHE A 94 5.06 -4.21 0.03
N ASP A 95 5.10 -3.37 -1.01
CA ASP A 95 5.86 -2.13 -1.02
C ASP A 95 4.94 -0.91 -1.16
N VAL A 96 5.24 0.17 -0.43
CA VAL A 96 4.59 1.49 -0.56
C VAL A 96 5.65 2.55 -0.78
N ASP A 97 5.49 3.34 -1.84
CA ASP A 97 6.43 4.42 -2.23
C ASP A 97 7.91 3.97 -2.30
N GLY A 98 8.12 2.69 -2.63
CA GLY A 98 9.45 2.08 -2.76
C GLY A 98 10.00 1.48 -1.46
N GLU A 99 9.30 1.63 -0.33
CA GLU A 99 9.63 1.02 0.95
C GLU A 99 8.87 -0.30 1.13
N THR A 100 9.57 -1.37 1.53
CA THR A 100 8.93 -2.64 1.87
C THR A 100 8.34 -2.57 3.26
N LEU A 101 7.00 -2.55 3.34
CA LEU A 101 6.30 -2.51 4.62
C LEU A 101 5.98 -3.90 5.18
N TRP A 102 5.93 -4.90 4.29
CA TRP A 102 5.72 -6.28 4.68
C TRP A 102 6.39 -7.21 3.68
N GLN A 103 6.99 -8.28 4.19
CA GLN A 103 7.57 -9.35 3.41
C GLN A 103 7.30 -10.65 4.14
N ARG A 104 6.93 -11.69 3.39
CA ARG A 104 6.77 -13.02 3.96
C ARG A 104 8.09 -13.48 4.55
N GLU A 105 8.06 -13.90 5.82
CA GLU A 105 9.18 -14.63 6.41
C GLU A 105 9.35 -15.95 5.67
N GLU A 106 10.50 -16.15 5.02
CA GLU A 106 10.82 -17.45 4.43
C GLU A 106 10.95 -18.46 5.57
N PRO A 107 10.27 -19.62 5.52
CA PRO A 107 10.52 -20.68 6.46
C PRO A 107 11.94 -21.16 6.19
N TYR A 108 12.88 -20.72 7.04
CA TYR A 108 14.28 -21.10 7.16
C TYR A 108 14.82 -21.97 6.03
N GLY A 109 15.75 -21.41 5.23
CA GLY A 109 16.81 -22.24 4.70
C GLY A 109 17.54 -22.87 5.88
N ASP A 110 17.42 -24.18 6.03
CA ASP A 110 18.29 -25.02 6.84
C ASP A 110 19.75 -24.71 6.45
N ASP A 111 20.41 -23.82 7.19
CA ASP A 111 21.87 -23.72 7.15
C ASP A 111 22.43 -24.93 7.92
N GLY A 112 22.75 -25.95 7.14
CA GLY A 112 23.11 -27.27 7.60
C GLY A 112 24.25 -27.34 8.62
N GLU A 113 24.14 -28.39 9.43
CA GLU A 113 25.19 -29.20 10.05
C GLU A 113 26.61 -28.60 10.11
N VAL A 114 27.06 -28.29 11.32
CA VAL A 114 28.43 -28.62 11.74
C VAL A 114 28.33 -29.66 12.85
N LEU A 115 28.46 -30.93 12.45
CA LEU A 115 28.87 -32.01 13.34
C LEU A 115 30.34 -31.76 13.70
N ASP A 116 30.61 -31.16 14.86
CA ASP A 116 31.92 -31.27 15.48
C ASP A 116 32.02 -32.65 16.17
N ASP A 117 32.30 -33.68 15.37
CA ASP A 117 32.90 -34.94 15.81
C ASP A 117 34.42 -34.80 15.68
N ASP A 118 35.11 -34.58 16.81
CA ASP A 118 36.55 -34.84 16.89
C ASP A 118 36.82 -35.51 18.26
N GLY A 119 37.03 -36.82 18.19
CA GLY A 119 37.49 -37.68 19.29
C GLY A 119 39.01 -37.79 19.36
#